data_AF-A0A1V5B1T6-F1
#
_entry.id   AF-A0A1V5B1T6-F1
#
_cell.length_a   1.000
_cell.length_b   1.000
_cell.length_c   1.000
_cell.angle_alpha   90.00
_cell.angle_beta   90.00
_cell.angle_gamma   90.00
#
_symmetry.space_group_name_H-M   'P 1'
#
loop_
_entity.id
_entity.type
_entity.pdbx_description
1 polymer ?
#
loop_
_entity_poly.entity_id
_entity_poly.type
_entity_poly.pdbx_seq_one_letter_code
_entity_poly.pdbx_strand_id
1 'polypeptide(L)'
;MDNSKEKVLVVGCKIDMIDKCVACSRCLKAFNDRDDEFKGLSPSAELVGLLDCGGCPGVAMGARLNEFKFWNQPPMGYLPTHVFIGICITAKNQAGEYICPYAKNIIETIHTKMETDPATGMDPTGKFHTHKGTHLKGKQNLHP
;
A
#
# COMPACT_ATOMS: atom_id res chain seq x y z
N MET A 1 -4.73 -11.12 -22.12
CA MET A 1 -4.97 -10.17 -21.02
C MET A 1 -4.04 -9.00 -21.22
N ASP A 2 -4.57 -7.79 -21.12
CA ASP A 2 -3.80 -6.56 -21.30
C ASP A 2 -2.93 -6.31 -20.05
N ASN A 3 -1.66 -6.65 -20.15
CA ASN A 3 -0.68 -6.44 -19.08
C ASN A 3 -0.13 -5.01 -19.05
N SER A 4 -0.63 -4.09 -19.90
CA SER A 4 -0.16 -2.70 -19.94
C SER A 4 -0.77 -1.79 -18.88
N LYS A 5 -1.89 -2.19 -18.27
CA LYS A 5 -2.57 -1.38 -17.24
C LYS A 5 -1.86 -1.45 -15.89
N GLU A 6 -1.76 -0.30 -15.23
CA GLU A 6 -1.33 -0.18 -13.84
C GLU A 6 -2.27 -0.96 -12.92
N LYS A 7 -1.69 -1.78 -12.04
CA LYS A 7 -2.40 -2.65 -11.10
C LYS A 7 -2.05 -2.26 -9.69
N VAL A 8 -3.06 -1.90 -8.92
CA VAL A 8 -2.90 -1.30 -7.60
C VAL A 8 -3.31 -2.28 -6.51
N LEU A 9 -2.39 -2.54 -5.59
CA LEU A 9 -2.67 -3.25 -4.33
C LEU A 9 -2.59 -2.24 -3.18
N VAL A 10 -3.58 -2.22 -2.30
CA VAL A 10 -3.52 -1.43 -1.06
C VAL A 10 -3.30 -2.38 0.12
N VAL A 11 -2.33 -2.06 0.97
CA VAL A 11 -2.02 -2.79 2.21
C VAL A 11 -2.40 -1.96 3.43
N GLY A 12 -3.14 -2.52 4.38
CA GLY A 12 -3.56 -1.79 5.59
C GLY A 12 -3.55 -2.62 6.87
N CYS A 13 -3.83 -1.98 8.01
CA CYS A 13 -3.91 -2.63 9.31
C CYS A 13 -5.13 -3.55 9.38
N LYS A 14 -4.97 -4.80 9.83
CA LYS A 14 -6.08 -5.77 9.95
C LYS A 14 -7.22 -5.28 10.82
N ILE A 15 -6.91 -4.75 12.00
CA ILE A 15 -7.90 -4.27 12.96
C ILE A 15 -8.60 -3.05 12.40
N ASP A 16 -7.86 -2.07 11.90
CA ASP A 16 -8.49 -0.84 11.41
C ASP A 16 -9.29 -1.09 10.13
N MET A 17 -8.82 -1.95 9.23
CA MET A 17 -9.56 -2.29 8.01
C MET A 17 -10.87 -3.04 8.28
N ILE A 18 -10.93 -3.86 9.32
CA ILE A 18 -12.12 -4.69 9.60
C ILE A 18 -13.05 -4.00 10.61
N ASP A 19 -12.48 -3.47 11.70
CA ASP A 19 -13.24 -3.10 12.90
C ASP A 19 -13.48 -1.59 13.05
N LYS A 20 -12.71 -0.72 12.36
CA LYS A 20 -12.79 0.75 12.56
C LYS A 20 -13.09 1.53 11.29
N CYS A 21 -12.38 1.23 10.24
CA CYS A 21 -12.61 1.70 8.90
C CYS A 21 -13.46 0.63 8.21
N VAL A 22 -14.47 1.03 7.44
CA VAL A 22 -15.14 0.09 6.55
C VAL A 22 -14.20 -0.12 5.37
N ALA A 23 -13.16 -0.96 5.54
CA ALA A 23 -11.95 -1.24 4.73
C ALA A 23 -11.92 -0.74 3.29
N CYS A 24 -13.05 -0.90 2.62
CA CYS A 24 -13.34 -0.58 1.26
C CYS A 24 -13.63 0.92 1.03
N SER A 25 -14.48 1.58 1.81
CA SER A 25 -15.06 2.88 1.41
C SER A 25 -14.05 4.00 1.16
N ARG A 26 -13.12 4.26 2.08
CA ARG A 26 -12.17 5.39 1.95
C ARG A 26 -11.10 5.16 0.88
N CYS A 27 -10.46 3.99 0.89
CA CYS A 27 -9.43 3.66 -0.10
C CYS A 27 -10.04 3.51 -1.50
N LEU A 28 -11.23 2.89 -1.63
CA LEU A 28 -11.92 2.78 -2.91
C LEU A 28 -12.38 4.13 -3.44
N LYS A 29 -12.94 5.00 -2.60
CA LYS A 29 -13.33 6.35 -3.01
C LYS A 29 -12.11 7.14 -3.49
N ALA A 30 -11.04 7.19 -2.69
CA ALA A 30 -9.83 7.91 -3.07
C ALA A 30 -9.23 7.35 -4.37
N PHE A 31 -9.23 6.03 -4.57
CA PHE A 31 -8.82 5.42 -5.82
C PHE A 31 -9.71 5.84 -6.99
N ASN A 32 -11.04 5.70 -6.86
CA ASN A 32 -12.00 6.04 -7.91
C ASN A 32 -11.93 7.51 -8.34
N ASP A 33 -11.76 8.41 -7.36
CA ASP A 33 -11.65 9.85 -7.60
C ASP A 33 -10.23 10.27 -8.04
N ARG A 34 -9.27 9.33 -8.02
CA ARG A 34 -7.83 9.59 -8.22
C ARG A 34 -7.30 10.70 -7.30
N ASP A 35 -7.71 10.64 -6.03
CA ASP A 35 -7.33 11.62 -5.01
C ASP A 35 -6.09 11.18 -4.22
N ASP A 36 -5.49 12.14 -3.53
CA ASP A 36 -4.32 12.00 -2.66
C ASP A 36 -3.20 11.15 -3.28
N GLU A 37 -2.90 10.00 -2.67
CA GLU A 37 -1.82 9.10 -3.07
C GLU A 37 -2.05 8.48 -4.45
N PHE A 38 -3.30 8.42 -4.92
CA PHE A 38 -3.64 7.87 -6.24
C PHE A 38 -3.56 8.92 -7.37
N LYS A 39 -3.20 10.18 -7.05
CA LYS A 39 -2.98 11.23 -8.05
C LYS A 39 -1.82 10.83 -8.97
N GLY A 40 -2.09 10.84 -10.28
CA GLY A 40 -1.10 10.53 -11.31
C GLY A 40 -1.16 9.11 -11.86
N LEU A 41 -1.94 8.21 -11.25
CA LEU A 41 -2.29 6.94 -11.89
C LEU A 41 -3.14 7.17 -13.14
N SER A 42 -2.98 6.31 -14.13
CA SER A 42 -3.80 6.29 -15.33
C SER A 42 -5.30 6.20 -14.98
N PRO A 43 -6.18 6.85 -15.77
CA PRO A 43 -7.62 6.61 -15.69
C PRO A 43 -8.00 5.14 -15.86
N SER A 44 -7.17 4.36 -16.56
CA SER A 44 -7.38 2.91 -16.76
C SER A 44 -6.75 2.03 -15.68
N ALA A 45 -6.11 2.61 -14.65
CA ALA A 45 -5.56 1.82 -13.56
C ALA A 45 -6.65 1.02 -12.84
N GLU A 46 -6.30 -0.19 -12.41
CA GLU A 46 -7.21 -1.15 -11.79
C GLU A 46 -6.77 -1.45 -10.36
N LEU A 47 -7.72 -1.43 -9.42
CA LEU A 47 -7.47 -1.91 -8.07
C LEU A 47 -7.62 -3.43 -8.07
N VAL A 48 -6.51 -4.12 -7.83
CA VAL A 48 -6.43 -5.58 -7.87
C VAL A 48 -6.57 -6.24 -6.50
N GLY A 49 -6.50 -5.45 -5.42
CA GLY A 49 -6.76 -5.99 -4.10
C GLY A 49 -6.64 -4.98 -2.95
N LEU A 50 -7.24 -5.38 -1.84
CA LEU A 50 -7.03 -4.83 -0.50
C LEU A 50 -6.48 -5.96 0.36
N LEU A 51 -5.30 -5.78 0.95
CA LEU A 51 -4.63 -6.80 1.76
C LEU A 51 -4.35 -6.23 3.15
N ASP A 52 -4.60 -7.00 4.20
CA ASP A 52 -4.24 -6.56 5.54
C ASP A 52 -2.83 -7.05 5.97
N CYS A 53 -2.25 -6.40 6.97
CA CYS A 53 -0.90 -6.66 7.47
C CYS A 53 -0.72 -8.00 8.19
N GLY A 54 -1.78 -8.81 8.30
CA GLY A 54 -1.75 -10.09 9.01
C GLY A 54 -2.04 -10.01 10.52
N GLY A 55 -2.32 -8.81 11.03
CA GLY A 55 -2.53 -8.55 12.47
C GLY A 55 -1.23 -8.34 13.24
N CYS A 56 -1.30 -7.77 14.44
CA CYS A 56 -0.12 -7.49 15.27
C CYS A 56 0.56 -8.80 15.71
N PRO A 57 1.89 -8.97 15.57
CA PRO A 57 2.91 -7.94 15.28
C PRO A 57 3.31 -7.78 13.79
N GLY A 58 2.50 -8.25 12.85
CA GLY A 58 2.75 -8.12 11.40
C GLY A 58 3.49 -9.29 10.77
N VAL A 59 3.72 -10.37 11.53
CA VAL A 59 4.52 -11.53 11.10
C VAL A 59 3.97 -12.23 9.86
N ALA A 60 2.66 -12.22 9.66
CA ALA A 60 2.04 -12.85 8.52
C ALA A 60 2.12 -12.01 7.23
N MET A 61 2.58 -10.75 7.28
CA MET A 61 2.63 -9.86 6.11
C MET A 61 3.39 -10.49 4.94
N GLY A 62 4.57 -11.08 5.20
CA GLY A 62 5.37 -11.71 4.15
C GLY A 62 4.67 -12.90 3.50
N ALA A 63 4.03 -13.77 4.30
CA ALA A 63 3.28 -14.91 3.79
C ALA A 63 2.09 -14.46 2.94
N ARG A 64 1.36 -13.43 3.39
CA ARG A 64 0.20 -12.90 2.67
C ARG A 64 0.55 -12.24 1.35
N LEU A 65 1.70 -11.56 1.25
CA LEU A 65 2.20 -11.05 -0.02
C LEU A 65 2.55 -12.20 -0.96
N ASN A 66 3.22 -13.25 -0.46
CA ASN A 66 3.54 -14.42 -1.26
C ASN A 66 2.27 -15.12 -1.77
N GLU A 67 1.27 -15.31 -0.90
CA GLU A 67 -0.03 -15.88 -1.27
C GLU A 67 -0.72 -15.04 -2.35
N PHE A 68 -0.79 -13.72 -2.16
CA PHE A 68 -1.38 -12.81 -3.14
C PHE A 68 -0.71 -12.97 -4.51
N LYS A 69 0.62 -13.02 -4.55
CA LYS A 69 1.35 -13.19 -5.81
C LYS A 69 1.13 -14.56 -6.42
N PHE A 70 1.22 -15.62 -5.62
CA PHE A 70 1.04 -16.98 -6.09
C PHE A 70 -0.32 -17.20 -6.74
N TRP A 71 -1.38 -16.56 -6.21
CA TRP A 71 -2.71 -16.63 -6.80
C TRP A 71 -2.93 -15.72 -8.01
N ASN A 72 -2.19 -14.63 -8.11
CA ASN A 72 -2.38 -13.62 -9.16
C ASN A 72 -1.32 -13.64 -10.28
N GLN A 73 -0.30 -14.49 -10.16
CA GLN A 73 0.70 -14.74 -11.21
C GLN A 73 0.03 -15.31 -12.48
N PRO A 74 0.73 -15.30 -13.65
CA PRO A 74 0.19 -15.89 -14.86
C PRO A 74 -0.34 -17.33 -14.63
N PRO A 75 -1.50 -17.68 -15.19
CA PRO A 75 -2.26 -16.95 -16.22
C PRO A 75 -3.26 -15.91 -15.70
N MET A 76 -3.37 -15.68 -14.39
CA MET A 76 -4.38 -14.74 -13.85
C MET A 76 -4.06 -13.29 -14.24
N GLY A 77 -2.79 -12.90 -14.20
CA GLY A 77 -2.33 -11.60 -14.70
C GLY A 77 -2.68 -10.41 -13.81
N TYR A 78 -2.92 -10.62 -12.52
CA TYR A 78 -3.34 -9.60 -11.54
C TYR A 78 -2.21 -9.18 -10.58
N LEU A 79 -0.95 -9.44 -10.93
CA LEU A 79 0.19 -8.97 -10.14
C LEU A 79 0.22 -7.44 -10.08
N PRO A 80 0.45 -6.84 -8.91
CA PRO A 80 0.39 -5.40 -8.76
C PRO A 80 1.65 -4.74 -9.32
N THR A 81 1.48 -3.62 -10.01
CA THR A 81 2.56 -2.72 -10.41
C THR A 81 2.81 -1.62 -9.37
N HIS A 82 1.81 -1.33 -8.52
CA HIS A 82 1.91 -0.39 -7.41
C HIS A 82 1.37 -1.00 -6.12
N VAL A 83 2.06 -0.71 -5.01
CA VAL A 83 1.60 -1.05 -3.66
C VAL A 83 1.50 0.23 -2.83
N PHE A 84 0.30 0.52 -2.33
CA PHE A 84 0.04 1.65 -1.45
C PHE A 84 -0.15 1.15 -0.03
N ILE A 85 0.44 1.84 0.94
CA ILE A 85 0.34 1.49 2.37
C ILE A 85 -0.61 2.47 3.04
N GLY A 86 -1.71 1.96 3.59
CA GLY A 86 -2.76 2.75 4.19
C GLY A 86 -2.28 3.56 5.40
N ILE A 87 -2.92 4.71 5.61
CA ILE A 87 -2.64 5.61 6.73
C ILE A 87 -2.77 4.95 8.11
N CYS A 88 -3.58 3.89 8.24
CA CYS A 88 -3.67 3.10 9.46
C CYS A 88 -2.35 2.39 9.86
N ILE A 89 -1.39 2.26 8.93
CA ILE A 89 -0.03 1.78 9.22
C ILE A 89 0.95 2.96 9.27
N THR A 90 0.83 3.92 8.34
CA THR A 90 1.83 4.98 8.14
C THR A 90 1.59 6.25 8.98
N ALA A 91 0.45 6.35 9.66
CA ALA A 91 0.15 7.49 10.54
C ALA A 91 1.22 7.66 11.61
N LYS A 92 1.60 8.92 11.82
CA LYS A 92 2.57 9.33 12.83
C LYS A 92 1.92 10.23 13.87
N ASN A 93 2.38 10.14 15.11
CA ASN A 93 2.02 11.07 16.17
C ASN A 93 2.71 12.44 15.94
N GLN A 94 2.44 13.41 16.82
CA GLN A 94 3.05 14.75 16.75
C GLN A 94 4.58 14.76 16.91
N ALA A 95 5.14 13.72 17.55
CA ALA A 95 6.58 13.53 17.66
C ALA A 95 7.20 12.91 16.38
N GLY A 96 6.40 12.60 15.36
CA GLY A 96 6.87 12.01 14.10
C GLY A 96 7.08 10.49 14.17
N GLU A 97 6.63 9.84 15.23
CA GLU A 97 6.75 8.40 15.42
C GLU A 97 5.51 7.69 14.90
N TYR A 98 5.66 6.49 14.33
CA TYR A 98 4.50 5.72 13.88
C TYR A 98 3.60 5.37 15.05
N ILE A 99 2.29 5.56 14.87
CA ILE A 99 1.27 5.15 15.84
C ILE A 99 1.24 3.62 15.94
N CYS A 100 1.39 2.92 14.81
CA CYS A 100 1.56 1.48 14.80
C CYS A 100 3.01 1.13 15.23
N PRO A 101 3.19 0.38 16.35
CA PRO A 101 4.53 0.06 16.86
C PRO A 101 5.32 -0.87 15.92
N TYR A 102 4.64 -1.55 15.01
CA TYR A 102 5.25 -2.48 14.04
C TYR A 102 5.33 -1.91 12.62
N ALA A 103 4.99 -0.62 12.42
CA ALA A 103 4.92 -0.02 11.09
C ALA A 103 6.22 -0.18 10.29
N LYS A 104 7.38 0.06 10.91
CA LYS A 104 8.69 -0.05 10.25
C LYS A 104 8.92 -1.46 9.70
N ASN A 105 8.72 -2.48 10.53
CA ASN A 105 8.93 -3.88 10.15
C ASN A 105 7.95 -4.31 9.04
N ILE A 106 6.69 -3.86 9.11
CA ILE A 106 5.69 -4.16 8.09
C ILE A 106 6.07 -3.50 6.76
N ILE A 107 6.43 -2.22 6.77
CA ILE A 107 6.85 -1.46 5.59
C ILE A 107 8.08 -2.13 4.95
N GLU A 108 9.10 -2.44 5.75
CA GLU A 108 10.32 -3.12 5.27
C GLU A 108 10.03 -4.50 4.67
N THR A 109 9.11 -5.25 5.28
CA THR A 109 8.65 -6.55 4.74
C THR A 109 7.97 -6.38 3.39
N ILE A 110 7.11 -5.37 3.23
CA ILE A 110 6.44 -5.07 1.96
C ILE A 110 7.47 -4.70 0.90
N HIS A 111 8.39 -3.78 1.20
CA HIS A 111 9.45 -3.39 0.28
C HIS A 111 10.27 -4.60 -0.17
N THR A 112 10.83 -5.34 0.78
CA THR A 112 11.65 -6.51 0.48
C THR A 112 10.88 -7.51 -0.38
N LYS A 113 9.66 -7.90 0.01
CA LYS A 113 8.92 -8.92 -0.73
C LYS A 113 8.47 -8.44 -2.09
N MET A 114 8.12 -7.18 -2.28
CA MET A 114 7.60 -6.67 -3.55
C MET A 114 8.69 -6.28 -4.54
N GLU A 115 9.84 -5.77 -4.06
CA GLU A 115 11.01 -5.42 -4.88
C GLU A 115 11.81 -6.64 -5.34
N THR A 116 11.96 -7.67 -4.50
CA THR A 116 12.81 -8.83 -4.84
C THR A 116 12.16 -9.82 -5.80
N ASP A 117 10.94 -9.55 -6.27
CA ASP A 117 10.19 -10.53 -7.04
C ASP A 117 10.16 -10.21 -8.53
N PRO A 118 10.93 -10.94 -9.35
CA PRO A 118 10.98 -10.71 -10.79
C PRO A 118 9.63 -10.95 -11.50
N ALA A 119 8.65 -11.60 -10.86
CA ALA A 119 7.34 -11.82 -11.44
C ALA A 119 6.43 -10.58 -11.43
N THR A 120 6.65 -9.61 -10.53
CA THR A 120 5.78 -8.42 -10.42
C THR A 120 6.05 -7.37 -11.51
N GLY A 121 7.10 -7.53 -12.33
CA GLY A 121 7.42 -6.62 -13.42
C GLY A 121 7.75 -5.19 -12.97
N MET A 122 8.14 -5.00 -11.70
CA MET A 122 8.62 -3.72 -11.19
C MET A 122 10.02 -3.45 -11.74
N ASP A 123 10.17 -2.36 -12.50
CA ASP A 123 11.46 -1.85 -12.99
C ASP A 123 12.43 -1.65 -11.80
N PRO A 124 13.71 -2.08 -11.89
CA PRO A 124 14.75 -1.78 -10.89
C PRO A 124 14.99 -0.29 -10.61
N THR A 125 14.43 0.65 -11.39
CA THR A 125 14.38 2.06 -11.00
C THR A 125 13.33 2.38 -9.93
N GLY A 126 12.48 1.42 -9.57
CA GLY A 126 11.88 1.28 -8.24
C GLY A 126 11.29 2.57 -7.67
N LYS A 127 10.62 3.39 -8.49
CA LYS A 127 9.87 4.52 -7.95
C LYS A 127 8.63 3.98 -7.26
N PHE A 128 8.81 3.57 -6.02
CA PHE A 128 7.80 3.84 -5.00
C PHE A 128 7.55 5.34 -5.05
N HIS A 129 6.49 5.75 -5.73
CA HIS A 129 5.82 6.98 -5.36
C HIS A 129 5.17 6.71 -4.00
N THR A 130 5.96 6.81 -2.94
CA THR A 130 5.42 7.33 -1.68
C THR A 130 5.22 8.82 -1.93
N HIS A 131 4.11 9.21 -2.56
CA HIS A 131 3.83 10.63 -2.80
C HIS A 131 3.27 11.32 -1.55
N LYS A 132 4.05 11.20 -0.47
CA LYS A 132 4.51 12.25 0.44
C LYS A 132 5.09 11.55 1.66
N GLY A 133 6.38 11.23 1.57
CA GLY A 133 7.19 11.33 2.78
C GLY A 133 6.94 12.71 3.40
N THR A 134 6.61 12.73 4.68
CA THR A 134 6.91 13.86 5.56
C THR A 134 8.22 14.51 5.10
N HIS A 135 8.14 15.67 4.45
CA HIS A 135 9.26 16.56 4.35
C HIS A 135 9.54 17.03 5.77
N LEU A 136 10.65 16.56 6.36
CA LEU A 136 11.35 17.36 7.35
C LEU A 136 11.83 18.63 6.63
N LYS A 137 10.97 19.67 6.63
CA LYS A 137 11.30 21.09 6.76
C LYS A 137 10.03 21.94 6.60
N GLY A 138 9.67 22.66 7.66
CA GLY A 138 8.99 23.96 7.58
C GLY A 138 7.46 23.94 7.70
N LYS A 139 7.00 24.32 8.90
CA LYS A 139 5.74 25.00 9.26
C LYS A 139 4.53 24.78 8.33
N GLN A 140 3.46 24.19 8.87
CA GLN A 140 2.12 24.77 8.73
C GLN A 140 1.23 24.35 9.89
N ASN A 141 0.72 25.37 10.58
CA ASN A 141 -0.18 25.30 11.71
C ASN A 141 -1.51 24.71 11.28
N LEU A 142 -2.01 23.71 11.99
CA LEU A 142 -3.42 23.35 12.01
C LEU A 142 -3.85 23.12 13.46
N HIS A 143 -4.35 24.21 14.04
CA HIS A 143 -5.29 24.30 15.16
C HIS A 143 -6.55 24.99 14.60
N PRO A 144 -7.75 24.84 15.19
CA PRO A 144 -8.04 24.63 16.62
C PRO A 144 -8.02 23.18 17.07
#